data_AF-A0AAD1S0N0-F1
#
_entry.id   AF-A0AAD1S0N0-F1
#
_cell.length_a   1.000
_cell.length_b   1.000
_cell.length_c   1.000
_cell.angle_alpha   90.00
_cell.angle_beta   90.00
_cell.angle_gamma   90.00
#
_symmetry.space_group_name_H-M   'P 1'
#
loop_
_entity.id
_entity.type
_entity.pdbx_description
1 polymer ?
#
loop_
_entity_poly.entity_id
_entity_poly.type
_entity_poly.pdbx_seq_one_letter_code
_entity_poly.pdbx_strand_id
1 'polypeptide(L)'
;MGIASDAVLRRLLTEEDLTFKKAMNMASIIEQASKDANVLHSRLDNTQEAELEVLKLDARAQSVPQGKRLSKQEHSHYKCYRCRATTHVATTCRFKDAKCHACGKMGHLQRVCKSTAQRGNNRLRDRA
;
A
#
# COMPACT_ATOMS: atom_id res chain seq x y z
N MET A 1 -14.72 -16.80 8.92
CA MET A 1 -15.72 -16.85 10.01
C MET A 1 -15.63 -15.55 10.80
N GLY A 2 -16.58 -14.65 10.55
CA GLY A 2 -16.48 -13.19 10.70
C GLY A 2 -16.86 -12.59 12.05
N ILE A 3 -16.17 -12.99 13.13
CA ILE A 3 -16.21 -12.24 14.41
C ILE A 3 -14.84 -11.67 14.84
N ALA A 4 -13.76 -12.06 14.14
CA ALA A 4 -12.41 -11.59 14.43
C ALA A 4 -12.02 -10.34 13.62
N SER A 5 -12.94 -9.77 12.82
CA SER A 5 -12.66 -8.52 12.11
C SER A 5 -12.70 -7.36 13.09
N ASP A 6 -11.57 -6.63 13.16
CA ASP A 6 -11.40 -5.42 13.98
C ASP A 6 -12.54 -4.39 13.75
N ALA A 7 -13.12 -4.36 12.55
CA ALA A 7 -14.28 -3.54 12.23
C ALA A 7 -15.56 -3.95 12.98
N VAL A 8 -15.84 -5.25 13.12
CA VAL A 8 -16.99 -5.76 13.88
C VAL A 8 -16.76 -5.50 15.37
N LEU A 9 -15.56 -5.81 15.88
CA LEU A 9 -15.24 -5.65 17.30
C LEU A 9 -15.38 -4.19 17.77
N ARG A 10 -14.86 -3.22 17.01
CA ARG A 10 -15.02 -1.80 17.34
C ARG A 10 -16.49 -1.38 17.38
N ARG A 11 -17.31 -1.88 16.46
CA ARG A 11 -18.74 -1.56 16.40
C ARG A 11 -19.48 -2.14 17.61
N LEU A 12 -19.20 -3.40 17.95
CA LEU A 12 -19.79 -4.09 19.08
C LEU A 12 -19.41 -3.46 20.42
N LEU A 13 -18.14 -3.09 20.59
CA LEU A 13 -17.63 -2.46 21.82
C LEU A 13 -18.10 -1.02 22.02
N THR A 14 -18.68 -0.39 20.98
CA THR A 14 -19.22 0.97 21.07
C THR A 14 -20.73 0.97 21.38
N GLU A 15 -21.43 -0.16 21.23
CA GLU A 15 -22.85 -0.24 21.60
C GLU A 15 -23.03 -0.45 23.12
N GLU A 16 -23.82 0.41 23.76
CA GLU A 16 -24.11 0.37 25.20
C GLU A 16 -25.05 -0.80 25.58
N ASP A 17 -26.05 -1.10 24.75
CA ASP A 17 -27.02 -2.19 24.96
C ASP A 17 -26.80 -3.35 24.00
N LEU A 18 -25.65 -4.01 24.15
CA LEU A 18 -25.25 -5.10 23.28
C LEU A 18 -25.95 -6.42 23.66
N THR A 19 -27.00 -6.76 22.90
CA THR A 19 -27.61 -8.09 22.97
C THR A 19 -27.02 -9.03 21.91
N PHE A 20 -27.05 -10.34 22.18
CA PHE A 20 -26.54 -11.35 21.26
C PHE A 20 -27.13 -11.23 19.84
N LYS A 21 -28.45 -10.99 19.74
CA LYS A 21 -29.15 -10.81 18.45
C LYS A 21 -28.65 -9.58 17.68
N LYS A 22 -28.42 -8.47 18.38
CA LYS A 22 -27.83 -7.26 17.77
C LYS A 22 -26.40 -7.51 17.30
N ALA A 23 -25.60 -8.18 18.12
CA ALA A 23 -24.21 -8.49 17.78
C ALA A 23 -24.10 -9.36 16.52
N MET A 24 -24.94 -10.40 16.43
CA MET A 24 -24.98 -11.30 15.27
C MET A 24 -25.43 -10.57 13.99
N ASN A 25 -26.45 -9.73 14.09
CA ASN A 25 -26.91 -8.92 12.96
C ASN A 25 -25.83 -7.94 12.50
N MET A 26 -25.17 -7.23 13.42
CA MET A 26 -24.08 -6.32 13.09
C MET A 26 -22.90 -7.02 12.41
N ALA A 27 -22.50 -8.20 12.90
CA ALA A 27 -21.43 -8.98 12.28
C ALA A 27 -21.79 -9.37 10.83
N SER A 28 -23.02 -9.83 10.60
CA SER A 28 -23.52 -10.21 9.27
C SER A 28 -23.55 -9.01 8.31
N ILE A 29 -24.07 -7.87 8.76
CA ILE A 29 -24.15 -6.64 7.95
C ILE A 29 -22.74 -6.16 7.55
N ILE A 30 -21.79 -6.17 8.48
CA ILE A 30 -20.42 -5.70 8.20
C ILE A 30 -19.69 -6.66 7.26
N GLU A 31 -19.91 -7.97 7.37
CA GLU A 31 -19.35 -8.95 6.44
C GLU A 31 -19.92 -8.77 5.02
N GLN A 32 -21.24 -8.61 4.89
CA GLN A 32 -21.89 -8.33 3.61
C GLN A 32 -21.38 -7.02 2.98
N ALA A 33 -21.35 -5.93 3.75
CA ALA A 33 -20.85 -4.64 3.29
C ALA A 33 -19.38 -4.69 2.85
N SER A 34 -18.54 -5.46 3.56
CA SER A 34 -17.13 -5.65 3.18
C SER A 34 -16.99 -6.44 1.88
N LYS A 35 -17.84 -7.44 1.68
CA LYS A 35 -17.87 -8.23 0.44
C LYS A 35 -18.26 -7.36 -0.76
N ASP A 36 -19.29 -6.55 -0.61
CA ASP A 36 -19.77 -5.65 -1.67
C ASP A 36 -18.76 -4.54 -1.99
N ALA A 37 -18.12 -3.96 -0.98
CA ALA A 37 -17.09 -2.93 -1.16
C ALA A 37 -15.85 -3.46 -1.92
N ASN A 38 -15.50 -4.74 -1.78
CA ASN A 38 -14.42 -5.35 -2.55
C ASN A 38 -14.81 -5.54 -4.03
N VAL A 39 -16.06 -5.88 -4.31
CA VAL A 39 -16.58 -5.96 -5.69
C VAL A 39 -16.55 -4.57 -6.34
N LEU A 40 -16.94 -3.52 -5.60
CA LEU A 40 -16.87 -2.15 -6.10
C LEU A 40 -15.44 -1.66 -6.32
N HIS A 41 -14.51 -1.93 -5.41
CA HIS A 41 -13.11 -1.56 -5.58
C HIS A 41 -12.44 -2.27 -6.77
N SER A 42 -12.78 -3.54 -7.04
CA SER A 42 -12.24 -4.26 -8.20
C SER A 42 -12.61 -3.64 -9.55
N ARG A 43 -13.66 -2.81 -9.62
CA ARG A 43 -14.06 -2.08 -10.84
C ARG A 43 -13.27 -0.78 -11.06
N LEU A 44 -12.48 -0.32 -10.09
CA LEU A 44 -11.67 0.90 -10.22
C LEU A 44 -10.22 0.65 -10.68
N ASP A 45 -9.76 -0.61 -10.65
CA ASP A 45 -8.41 -0.98 -11.11
C ASP A 45 -8.37 -1.39 -12.61
N ASN A 46 -9.51 -1.41 -13.30
CA ASN A 46 -9.61 -1.93 -14.67
C ASN A 46 -10.39 -0.99 -15.61
N THR A 47 -10.08 0.30 -15.56
CA THR A 47 -10.52 1.27 -16.57
C THR A 47 -9.60 1.20 -17.79
N GLN A 48 -9.91 0.32 -18.74
CA GLN A 48 -9.79 0.69 -20.15
C GLN A 48 -11.11 1.35 -20.53
N GLU A 49 -11.02 2.67 -20.69
CA GLU A 49 -11.86 3.55 -21.51
C GLU A 49 -13.22 2.99 -21.93
N ALA A 50 -14.24 3.24 -21.11
CA ALA A 50 -15.60 3.43 -21.60
C ALA A 50 -16.23 4.60 -20.83
N GLU A 51 -16.47 5.65 -21.59
CA GLU A 51 -17.06 6.93 -21.26
C GLU A 51 -18.39 6.79 -20.50
N LEU A 52 -18.46 7.30 -19.28
CA LEU A 52 -19.71 7.67 -18.59
C LEU A 52 -19.41 8.81 -17.64
N GLU A 53 -19.83 10.02 -18.02
CA GLU A 53 -19.82 11.20 -17.17
C GLU A 53 -20.77 11.01 -15.98
N VAL A 54 -20.23 10.99 -14.76
CA VAL A 54 -21.02 11.18 -13.54
C VAL A 54 -20.46 12.39 -12.81
N LEU A 55 -21.35 13.36 -12.61
CA LEU A 55 -21.14 14.66 -11.98
C LEU A 55 -20.37 14.52 -10.66
N LYS A 56 -19.19 15.18 -10.59
CA LYS A 56 -18.42 15.34 -9.37
C LYS A 56 -19.15 16.34 -8.46
N LEU A 57 -19.75 15.85 -7.39
CA LEU A 57 -20.17 16.70 -6.27
C LEU A 57 -19.07 16.67 -5.22
N ASP A 58 -18.51 17.84 -4.94
CA ASP A 58 -17.41 18.05 -3.99
C ASP A 58 -17.91 17.88 -2.54
N ALA A 59 -17.98 16.64 -2.07
CA ALA A 59 -18.23 16.36 -0.67
C ALA A 59 -16.94 16.55 0.14
N ARG A 60 -16.82 17.73 0.73
CA ARG A 60 -15.85 18.06 1.77
C ARG A 60 -16.05 17.15 2.99
N ALA A 61 -15.36 16.01 3.01
CA ALA A 61 -15.34 15.10 4.15
C ALA A 61 -14.03 15.22 4.92
N GLN A 62 -14.16 15.60 6.19
CA GLN A 62 -13.10 15.65 7.19
C GLN A 62 -12.43 14.27 7.30
N SER A 63 -11.11 14.23 7.08
CA SER A 63 -10.30 13.02 7.17
C SER A 63 -9.94 12.71 8.62
N VAL A 64 -10.49 11.61 9.15
CA VAL A 64 -9.92 10.92 10.32
C VAL A 64 -8.92 9.88 9.81
N PRO A 65 -7.64 9.88 10.22
CA PRO A 65 -6.65 8.93 9.72
C PRO A 65 -6.67 7.64 10.56
N GLN A 66 -7.19 6.54 10.02
CA GLN A 66 -7.03 5.21 10.61
C GLN A 66 -5.92 4.46 9.86
N GLY A 67 -4.78 4.31 10.53
CA GLY A 67 -3.54 3.76 10.00
C GLY A 67 -3.67 2.32 9.50
N LYS A 68 -3.65 2.16 8.17
CA LYS A 68 -3.14 0.96 7.52
C LYS A 68 -1.62 1.03 7.58
N ARG A 69 -0.98 -0.07 7.97
CA ARG A 69 0.49 -0.27 7.88
C ARG A 69 0.92 -0.32 6.41
N LEU A 70 0.90 0.83 5.76
CA LEU A 70 1.74 1.10 4.62
C LEU A 70 3.15 1.16 5.19
N SER A 71 4.10 0.44 4.59
CA SER A 71 5.50 0.70 4.87
C SER A 71 5.70 2.21 4.71
N LYS A 72 6.02 2.89 5.81
CA LYS A 72 6.34 4.31 5.85
C LYS A 72 7.64 4.51 5.08
N GLN A 73 7.57 4.38 3.76
CA GLN A 73 8.49 5.06 2.88
C GLN A 73 7.92 6.46 2.77
N GLU A 74 8.31 7.26 3.77
CA GLU A 74 8.37 8.71 3.69
C GLU A 74 8.64 9.09 2.25
N HIS A 75 7.83 10.00 1.69
CA HIS A 75 8.03 10.58 0.37
C HIS A 75 9.35 11.38 0.38
N SER A 76 10.47 10.66 0.36
CA SER A 76 11.81 11.16 0.21
C SER A 76 11.99 11.49 -1.25
N HIS A 77 11.47 12.66 -1.65
CA HIS A 77 12.00 13.41 -2.76
C HIS A 77 12.11 12.61 -4.08
N TYR A 78 11.08 11.84 -4.49
CA TYR A 78 10.98 11.04 -5.74
C TYR A 78 12.33 10.77 -6.45
N LYS A 79 13.28 10.13 -5.75
CA LYS A 79 14.56 9.76 -6.33
C LYS A 79 14.35 8.45 -7.08
N CYS A 80 14.66 8.45 -8.37
CA CYS A 80 14.65 7.26 -9.20
C CYS A 80 15.45 6.14 -8.51
N TYR A 81 14.81 5.01 -8.19
CA TYR A 81 15.47 3.91 -7.48
C TYR A 81 16.59 3.23 -8.30
N ARG A 82 16.62 3.45 -9.62
CA ARG A 82 17.62 2.87 -10.54
C ARG A 82 18.93 3.67 -10.59
N CYS A 83 18.87 4.99 -10.39
CA CYS A 83 20.04 5.87 -10.54
C CYS A 83 20.18 6.98 -9.48
N ARG A 84 19.20 7.14 -8.58
CA ARG A 84 19.05 8.21 -7.56
C ARG A 84 18.86 9.63 -8.09
N ALA A 85 18.61 9.82 -9.38
CA ALA A 85 18.25 11.13 -9.93
C ALA A 85 16.82 11.53 -9.52
N THR A 86 16.58 12.83 -9.38
CA THR A 86 15.26 13.40 -9.01
C THR A 86 14.51 13.94 -10.22
N THR A 87 15.14 13.96 -11.40
CA THR A 87 14.61 14.56 -12.62
C THR A 87 13.63 13.67 -13.38
N HIS A 88 13.49 12.40 -12.99
CA HIS A 88 12.66 11.42 -13.69
C HIS A 88 12.23 10.28 -12.76
N VAL A 89 11.20 9.57 -13.18
CA VAL A 89 10.72 8.35 -12.54
C VAL A 89 11.42 7.11 -13.11
N ALA A 90 11.40 6.00 -12.38
CA ALA A 90 12.17 4.82 -12.76
C ALA A 90 11.78 4.20 -14.12
N THR A 91 10.55 4.41 -14.57
CA THR A 91 10.04 3.96 -15.88
C THR A 91 10.72 4.70 -17.03
N THR A 92 11.01 5.99 -16.88
CA THR A 92 11.68 6.84 -17.88
C THR A 92 13.19 6.94 -17.68
N CYS A 93 13.76 6.10 -16.81
CA CYS A 93 15.19 6.14 -16.52
C CYS A 93 16.04 5.70 -17.71
N ARG A 94 17.00 6.54 -18.12
CA ARG A 94 18.00 6.20 -19.14
C ARG A 94 18.79 4.92 -18.82
N PHE A 95 18.98 4.61 -17.54
CA PHE A 95 19.71 3.43 -17.07
C PHE A 95 18.78 2.22 -16.82
N LYS A 96 17.59 2.19 -17.42
CA LYS A 96 16.63 1.11 -17.22
C LYS A 96 17.15 -0.27 -17.62
N ASP A 97 18.05 -0.32 -18.61
CA ASP A 97 18.68 -1.54 -19.13
C ASP A 97 20.17 -1.57 -18.81
N ALA A 98 20.63 -0.77 -17.85
CA ALA A 98 22.04 -0.78 -17.46
C ALA A 98 22.35 -2.02 -16.61
N LYS A 99 23.49 -2.67 -16.90
CA LYS A 99 24.03 -3.76 -16.09
C LYS A 99 24.73 -3.21 -14.86
N CYS A 100 24.37 -3.71 -13.69
CA CYS A 100 25.05 -3.36 -12.45
C CYS A 100 26.45 -3.99 -12.41
N HIS A 101 27.49 -3.17 -12.31
CA HIS A 101 28.87 -3.63 -12.20
C HIS A 101 29.20 -4.36 -10.89
N ALA A 102 28.36 -4.23 -9.85
CA ALA A 102 28.59 -4.90 -8.57
C ALA A 102 27.92 -6.27 -8.43
N CYS A 103 26.72 -6.47 -9.01
CA CYS A 103 25.98 -7.74 -8.88
C CYS A 103 25.66 -8.41 -10.22
N GLY A 104 26.01 -7.79 -11.34
CA GLY A 104 25.76 -8.32 -12.68
C GLY A 104 24.29 -8.26 -13.14
N LYS A 105 23.34 -7.86 -12.28
CA LYS A 105 21.91 -7.77 -12.61
C LYS A 105 21.58 -6.46 -13.35
N MET A 106 20.55 -6.49 -14.18
CA MET A 106 20.10 -5.33 -14.96
C MET A 106 19.17 -4.40 -14.15
N GLY A 107 19.02 -3.16 -14.61
CA GLY A 107 17.99 -2.24 -14.13
C GLY A 107 18.38 -1.32 -12.99
N HIS A 108 19.65 -1.27 -12.60
CA HIS A 108 20.14 -0.34 -11.59
C HIS A 108 21.65 -0.11 -11.69
N LEU A 109 22.12 1.03 -11.20
CA LEU A 109 23.55 1.35 -11.13
C LEU A 109 24.20 0.77 -9.86
N GLN A 110 25.51 0.53 -9.90
CA GLN A 110 26.28 0.04 -8.74
C GLN A 110 26.05 0.87 -7.47
N ARG A 111 25.93 2.21 -7.61
CA ARG A 111 25.66 3.12 -6.48
C ARG A 111 24.37 2.79 -5.70
N VAL A 112 23.36 2.23 -6.35
CA VAL A 112 22.06 1.84 -5.74
C VAL A 112 21.93 0.34 -5.51
N CYS A 113 22.99 -0.43 -5.74
CA CYS A 113 22.92 -1.88 -5.62
C CYS A 113 22.64 -2.31 -4.17
N LYS A 114 21.54 -3.03 -3.96
CA LYS A 114 21.17 -3.54 -2.64
C LYS A 114 22.14 -4.64 -2.15
N SER A 115 22.74 -5.40 -3.07
CA SER A 115 23.68 -6.47 -2.75
C SER A 115 24.98 -5.95 -2.13
N THR A 116 25.43 -4.74 -2.48
CA THR A 116 26.61 -4.12 -1.87
C THR A 116 26.30 -3.47 -0.52
N ALA A 117 25.09 -2.96 -0.31
CA ALA A 117 24.66 -2.44 0.99
C ALA A 117 24.69 -3.51 2.08
N GLN A 118 24.36 -4.77 1.73
CA GLN A 118 24.42 -5.90 2.66
C GLN A 118 25.85 -6.34 2.98
N ARG A 119 26.79 -6.25 2.03
CA ARG A 119 28.20 -6.61 2.25
C ARG A 119 28.92 -5.70 3.25
N GLY A 120 28.52 -4.43 3.34
CA GLY A 120 29.05 -3.50 4.36
C GLY A 120 28.62 -3.88 5.79
N ASN A 121 27.41 -4.43 5.94
CA ASN A 121 26.85 -4.79 7.24
C ASN A 121 27.40 -6.13 7.78
N ASN A 122 27.86 -7.03 6.90
CA ASN A 122 28.45 -8.31 7.31
C ASN A 122 29.90 -8.15 7.78
N ARG A 123 30.67 -7.22 7.21
CA ARG A 123 32.07 -6.96 7.63
C ARG A 123 32.22 -6.45 9.07
N LEU A 124 31.15 -5.92 9.66
CA LEU A 124 31.11 -5.54 11.08
C LEU A 124 30.81 -6.73 12.00
N ARG A 125 30.28 -7.84 11.47
CA ARG A 125 29.98 -9.06 12.24
C ARG A 125 31.13 -10.08 12.24
N ASP A 126 32.03 -10.02 11.26
CA ASP A 126 33.19 -10.93 11.14
C ASP A 126 34.44 -10.46 11.93
N ARG A 127 34.29 -9.49 12.85
CA ARG A 127 35.34 -9.03 13.80
C ARG A 127 34.86 -9.10 15.26
N ALA A 128 34.24 -10.21 15.63
CA ALA A 128 33.90 -10.57 17.01
C ALA A 128 34.46 -11.94 17.35
#